data_AF-A0A2H1W1X0-F1
#
_entry.id   AF-A0A2H1W1X0-F1
#
_cell.length_a   1.000
_cell.length_b   1.000
_cell.length_c   1.000
_cell.angle_alpha   90.00
_cell.angle_beta   90.00
_cell.angle_gamma   90.00
#
_symmetry.space_group_name_H-M   'P 1'
#
loop_
_entity.id
_entity.type
_entity.pdbx_description
1 polymer ?
#
loop_
_entity_poly.entity_id
_entity_poly.type
_entity_poly.pdbx_seq_one_letter_code
_entity_poly.pdbx_strand_id
1 'polypeptide(L)'
;MMDESAAQEGNHLGNEAGMLYGEYLMLDKLLSAQRMLSSESSKPVHDEHLFIITHQAYELWFKQIIFEVDSVRALLDVEGLDESHTMEILKRLNRVVLILKLLVDQVMILETMTPLDFMDFRNYLRPASGFQSLQFRLLENKLGLKQALRVKYNQSYQTVFGDDPEAMEALHKSEQEPALLALIERWLERTPGLNTHGFNFWGKFQAAVSKLIKDDIDAASQETNETVRRHRLQDAENRREIYRSIFDPAVHDA
;
A
#
# COMPACT_ATOMS: atom_id res chain seq x y z
N MET A 1 45.73 -30.12 4.36
CA MET A 1 44.48 -30.65 3.79
C MET A 1 43.61 -31.04 4.98
N MET A 2 42.65 -30.19 5.33
CA MET A 2 41.66 -30.46 6.38
C MET A 2 40.45 -31.08 5.71
N ASP A 3 40.01 -32.22 6.24
CA ASP A 3 38.93 -33.07 5.74
C ASP A 3 37.57 -32.43 6.05
N GLU A 4 36.82 -32.10 5.00
CA GLU A 4 35.53 -31.40 4.97
C GLU A 4 34.32 -32.37 5.03
N SER A 5 34.39 -33.49 5.76
CA SER A 5 33.35 -34.53 5.69
C SER A 5 32.46 -34.71 6.93
N ALA A 6 32.51 -33.82 7.94
CA ALA A 6 31.76 -34.01 9.20
C ALA A 6 30.57 -33.05 9.42
N ALA A 7 29.90 -32.57 8.36
CA ALA A 7 28.79 -31.61 8.48
C ALA A 7 27.42 -32.08 7.93
N GLN A 8 27.27 -33.37 7.61
CA GLN A 8 25.98 -33.95 7.18
C GLN A 8 25.68 -35.26 7.89
N GLU A 9 25.56 -35.22 9.22
CA GLU A 9 24.79 -36.22 9.97
C GLU A 9 23.68 -35.52 10.76
N GLY A 10 22.71 -34.98 10.02
CA GLY A 10 21.45 -34.50 10.57
C GLY A 10 20.55 -35.67 10.91
N ASN A 11 20.85 -36.40 11.98
CA ASN A 11 19.98 -37.42 12.54
C ASN A 11 18.86 -36.74 13.35
N HIS A 12 17.89 -36.14 12.66
CA HIS A 12 16.66 -35.57 13.23
C HIS A 12 15.41 -36.09 12.52
N LEU A 13 15.35 -37.39 12.27
CA LEU A 13 14.06 -38.10 12.19
C LEU A 13 13.84 -38.83 13.52
N GLY A 14 13.90 -38.03 14.60
CA GLY A 14 13.39 -38.45 15.90
C GLY A 14 11.89 -38.63 15.77
N ASN A 15 11.41 -39.77 16.25
CA ASN A 15 10.01 -40.15 16.35
C ASN A 15 9.26 -39.31 17.41
N GLU A 16 9.49 -38.00 17.42
CA GLU A 16 8.63 -37.01 18.06
C GLU A 16 7.50 -36.73 17.07
N ALA A 17 6.26 -36.69 17.53
CA ALA A 17 5.11 -36.33 16.72
C ALA A 17 5.19 -34.84 16.32
N GLY A 18 6.10 -34.51 15.42
CA GLY A 18 6.22 -33.20 14.80
C GLY A 18 5.08 -33.01 13.80
N MET A 19 4.51 -31.81 13.79
CA MET A 19 3.47 -31.43 12.82
C MET A 19 4.01 -31.57 11.39
N LEU A 20 3.28 -32.30 10.56
CA LEU A 20 3.66 -32.51 9.16
C LEU A 20 3.49 -31.22 8.36
N TYR A 21 4.33 -31.00 7.34
CA TYR A 21 4.27 -29.80 6.48
C TYR A 21 2.87 -29.52 5.92
N GLY A 22 2.19 -30.56 5.43
CA GLY A 22 0.83 -30.44 4.89
C GLY A 22 -0.22 -30.06 5.94
N GLU A 23 -0.02 -30.47 7.19
CA GLU A 23 -0.88 -30.12 8.31
C GLU A 23 -0.65 -28.66 8.72
N TYR A 24 0.62 -28.25 8.85
CA TYR A 24 0.98 -26.88 9.23
C TYR A 24 0.45 -25.84 8.25
N LEU A 25 0.53 -26.10 6.94
CA LEU A 25 0.05 -25.20 5.90
C LEU A 25 -1.40 -25.43 5.48
N MET A 26 -2.09 -26.42 6.07
CA MET A 26 -3.45 -26.80 5.72
C MET A 26 -3.63 -27.02 4.21
N LEU A 27 -2.69 -27.77 3.60
CA LEU A 27 -2.65 -27.96 2.15
C LEU A 27 -3.86 -28.72 1.62
N ASP A 28 -4.54 -29.51 2.47
CA ASP A 28 -5.81 -30.16 2.15
C ASP A 28 -6.87 -29.12 1.78
N LYS A 29 -6.97 -28.00 2.50
CA LYS A 29 -7.90 -26.91 2.18
C LYS A 29 -7.39 -26.05 1.04
N LEU A 30 -6.10 -25.70 1.06
CA LEU A 30 -5.53 -24.78 0.07
C LEU A 30 -5.54 -25.39 -1.34
N LEU A 31 -5.14 -26.65 -1.47
CA LEU A 31 -5.01 -27.37 -2.75
C LEU A 31 -6.29 -28.11 -3.18
N SER A 32 -7.41 -27.93 -2.46
CA SER A 32 -8.74 -28.40 -2.88
C SER A 32 -9.70 -27.28 -3.24
N ALA A 33 -9.26 -26.01 -3.21
CA ALA A 33 -10.09 -24.85 -3.47
C ALA A 33 -10.20 -24.49 -4.98
N GLN A 34 -9.62 -25.28 -5.89
CA GLN A 34 -9.54 -24.98 -7.33
C GLN A 34 -10.72 -25.56 -8.11
N ARG A 35 -11.91 -24.97 -7.94
CA ARG A 35 -13.12 -25.39 -8.65
C ARG A 35 -13.27 -24.68 -10.00
N MET A 36 -13.01 -25.40 -11.09
CA MET A 36 -13.21 -24.93 -12.47
C MET A 36 -14.68 -25.11 -12.90
N LEU A 37 -15.39 -24.02 -13.20
CA LEU A 37 -16.79 -24.07 -13.65
C LEU A 37 -16.91 -24.60 -15.07
N SER A 38 -15.93 -24.36 -15.95
CA SER A 38 -15.94 -24.92 -17.31
C SER A 38 -15.81 -26.44 -17.31
N SER A 39 -15.11 -27.02 -16.33
CA SER A 39 -14.97 -28.48 -16.16
C SER A 39 -16.27 -29.16 -15.70
N GLU A 40 -17.20 -28.40 -15.13
CA GLU A 40 -18.56 -28.87 -14.81
C GLU A 40 -19.49 -28.82 -16.03
N SER A 41 -19.06 -28.15 -17.10
CA SER A 41 -19.76 -28.07 -18.37
C SER A 41 -19.21 -29.10 -19.38
N SER A 42 -19.83 -29.20 -20.55
CA SER A 42 -19.36 -30.09 -21.64
C SER A 42 -18.10 -29.59 -22.37
N LYS A 43 -17.56 -28.41 -22.02
CA LYS A 43 -16.39 -27.82 -22.67
C LYS A 43 -15.39 -27.29 -21.62
N PRO A 44 -14.50 -28.14 -21.10
CA PRO A 44 -13.44 -27.72 -20.18
C PRO A 44 -12.50 -26.73 -20.87
N VAL A 45 -12.12 -25.68 -20.16
CA VAL A 45 -11.17 -24.67 -20.63
C VAL A 45 -9.95 -24.68 -19.73
N HIS A 46 -8.80 -25.06 -20.29
CA HIS A 46 -7.56 -25.29 -19.54
C HIS A 46 -7.12 -24.07 -18.73
N ASP A 47 -7.16 -22.87 -19.35
CA ASP A 47 -6.65 -21.64 -18.74
C ASP A 47 -7.53 -21.09 -17.61
N GLU A 48 -8.73 -21.63 -17.39
CA GLU A 48 -9.52 -21.31 -16.20
C GLU A 48 -8.78 -21.70 -14.90
N HIS A 49 -8.01 -22.79 -14.93
CA HIS A 49 -7.20 -23.18 -13.76
C HIS A 49 -6.14 -22.12 -13.44
N LEU A 50 -5.46 -21.58 -14.46
CA LEU A 50 -4.50 -20.49 -14.31
C LEU A 50 -5.17 -19.23 -13.77
N PHE A 51 -6.35 -18.90 -14.28
CA PHE A 51 -7.15 -17.77 -13.80
C PHE A 51 -7.46 -17.90 -12.29
N ILE A 52 -7.93 -19.07 -11.84
CA ILE A 52 -8.25 -19.33 -10.43
C ILE A 52 -7.00 -19.23 -9.55
N ILE A 53 -5.92 -19.96 -9.90
CA ILE A 53 -4.67 -19.97 -9.13
C ILE A 53 -4.07 -18.57 -9.01
N THR A 54 -4.11 -17.79 -10.09
CA THR A 54 -3.59 -16.42 -10.09
C THR A 54 -4.33 -15.55 -9.08
N HIS A 55 -5.67 -15.56 -9.10
CA HIS A 55 -6.47 -14.77 -8.17
C HIS A 55 -6.36 -15.28 -6.72
N GLN A 56 -6.28 -16.59 -6.50
CA GLN A 56 -6.04 -17.15 -5.17
C GLN A 56 -4.70 -16.70 -4.60
N ALA A 57 -3.63 -16.69 -5.41
CA ALA A 57 -2.33 -16.17 -5.00
C ALA A 57 -2.38 -14.67 -4.66
N TYR A 58 -3.09 -13.85 -5.45
CA TYR A 58 -3.34 -12.43 -5.11
C TYR A 58 -4.03 -12.30 -3.74
N GLU A 59 -5.10 -13.05 -3.50
CA GLU A 59 -5.88 -12.97 -2.26
C GLU A 59 -5.07 -13.43 -1.02
N LEU A 60 -4.17 -14.40 -1.16
CA LEU A 60 -3.22 -14.77 -0.09
C LEU A 60 -2.26 -13.61 0.23
N TRP A 61 -1.72 -12.95 -0.80
CA TRP A 61 -0.85 -11.80 -0.61
C TRP A 61 -1.59 -10.58 -0.06
N PHE A 62 -2.83 -10.33 -0.48
CA PHE A 62 -3.66 -9.28 0.12
C PHE A 62 -3.88 -9.54 1.60
N LYS A 63 -4.16 -10.79 2.00
CA LYS A 63 -4.27 -11.17 3.41
C LYS A 63 -2.99 -10.88 4.17
N GLN A 64 -1.82 -11.22 3.60
CA GLN A 64 -0.54 -10.91 4.23
C GLN A 64 -0.32 -9.40 4.35
N ILE A 65 -0.60 -8.61 3.31
CA ILE A 65 -0.46 -7.16 3.35
C ILE A 65 -1.37 -6.56 4.43
N ILE A 66 -2.64 -6.96 4.49
CA ILE A 66 -3.59 -6.50 5.52
C ILE A 66 -3.06 -6.84 6.91
N PHE A 67 -2.53 -8.04 7.12
CA PHE A 67 -1.93 -8.45 8.38
C PHE A 67 -0.75 -7.55 8.80
N GLU A 68 0.15 -7.23 7.86
CA GLU A 68 1.25 -6.29 8.12
C GLU A 68 0.73 -4.87 8.43
N VAL A 69 -0.20 -4.37 7.61
CA VAL A 69 -0.76 -3.02 7.75
C VAL A 69 -1.50 -2.85 9.06
N ASP A 70 -2.33 -3.81 9.46
CA ASP A 70 -3.04 -3.78 10.74
C ASP A 70 -2.07 -3.80 11.91
N SER A 71 -0.98 -4.56 11.80
CA SER A 71 0.04 -4.57 12.83
C SER A 71 0.84 -3.25 12.89
N VAL A 72 1.11 -2.61 11.76
CA VAL A 72 1.72 -1.27 11.71
C VAL A 72 0.78 -0.20 12.29
N ARG A 73 -0.51 -0.25 11.93
CA ARG A 73 -1.54 0.64 12.49
C ARG A 73 -1.57 0.54 14.02
N ALA A 74 -1.56 -0.67 14.56
CA ALA A 74 -1.51 -0.89 16.01
C ALA A 74 -0.23 -0.35 16.67
N LEU A 75 0.93 -0.45 16.00
CA LEU A 75 2.19 0.10 16.52
C LEU A 75 2.23 1.64 16.49
N LEU A 76 1.51 2.28 15.57
CA LEU A 76 1.42 3.74 15.46
C LEU A 76 0.35 4.34 16.38
N ASP A 77 -0.69 3.57 16.71
CA ASP A 77 -1.82 4.00 17.55
C ASP A 77 -1.51 3.89 19.06
N VAL A 78 -0.33 4.41 19.45
CA VAL A 78 0.12 4.48 20.85
C VAL A 78 0.64 5.88 21.20
N GLU A 79 0.55 6.22 22.49
CA GLU A 79 1.15 7.44 23.02
C GLU A 79 2.67 7.24 23.17
N GLY A 80 3.45 8.01 22.42
CA GLY A 80 4.92 7.92 22.43
C GLY A 80 5.43 6.73 21.62
N LEU A 81 5.93 7.00 20.40
CA LEU A 81 6.55 5.96 19.59
C LEU A 81 8.01 5.77 20.04
N ASP A 82 8.32 4.59 20.58
CA ASP A 82 9.69 4.19 20.87
C ASP A 82 10.49 3.93 19.58
N GLU A 83 11.81 4.15 19.62
CA GLU A 83 12.71 3.91 18.49
C GLU A 83 12.67 2.44 18.04
N SER A 84 12.47 1.51 18.98
CA SER A 84 12.33 0.07 18.69
C SER A 84 11.11 -0.24 17.80
N HIS A 85 9.98 0.47 18.00
CA HIS A 85 8.79 0.34 17.15
C HIS A 85 9.04 0.89 15.74
N THR A 86 9.86 1.92 15.60
CA THR A 86 10.16 2.53 14.29
C THR A 86 10.84 1.54 13.36
N MET A 87 11.84 0.79 13.86
CA MET A 87 12.52 -0.23 13.06
C MET A 87 11.59 -1.37 12.64
N GLU A 88 10.69 -1.78 13.54
CA GLU A 88 9.70 -2.82 13.23
C GLU A 88 8.68 -2.35 12.18
N ILE A 89 8.20 -1.11 12.30
CA ILE A 89 7.30 -0.48 11.30
C ILE A 89 7.98 -0.44 9.93
N LEU A 90 9.22 0.06 9.85
CA LEU A 90 9.98 0.14 8.60
C LEU A 90 10.17 -1.23 7.96
N LYS A 91 10.53 -2.24 8.75
CA LYS A 91 10.69 -3.62 8.27
C LYS A 91 9.41 -4.15 7.64
N ARG A 92 8.25 -3.93 8.28
CA ARG A 92 6.94 -4.42 7.81
C ARG A 92 6.44 -3.65 6.59
N LEU A 93 6.59 -2.34 6.57
CA LEU A 93 6.26 -1.53 5.38
C LEU A 93 7.15 -1.91 4.19
N ASN A 94 8.45 -2.14 4.41
CA ASN A 94 9.34 -2.63 3.36
C ASN A 94 8.90 -4.02 2.85
N ARG A 95 8.44 -4.91 3.73
CA ARG A 95 7.86 -6.20 3.32
C ARG A 95 6.62 -6.01 2.45
N VAL A 96 5.70 -5.11 2.81
CA VAL A 96 4.54 -4.76 1.98
C VAL A 96 4.98 -4.26 0.59
N VAL A 97 6.01 -3.42 0.52
CA VAL A 97 6.56 -2.95 -0.77
C VAL A 97 7.07 -4.10 -1.63
N LEU A 98 7.80 -5.06 -1.04
CA LEU A 98 8.30 -6.22 -1.78
C LEU A 98 7.18 -7.13 -2.26
N ILE A 99 6.14 -7.35 -1.45
CA ILE A 99 4.95 -8.10 -1.86
C ILE A 99 4.25 -7.39 -3.03
N LEU A 100 4.04 -6.08 -2.95
CA LEU A 100 3.40 -5.32 -4.03
C LEU A 100 4.20 -5.38 -5.34
N LYS A 101 5.53 -5.37 -5.28
CA LYS A 101 6.38 -5.58 -6.47
C LYS A 101 6.15 -6.96 -7.09
N LEU A 102 6.11 -8.01 -6.28
CA LEU A 102 5.79 -9.36 -6.75
C LEU A 102 4.39 -9.42 -7.38
N LEU A 103 3.39 -8.76 -6.78
CA LEU A 103 2.04 -8.69 -7.33
C LEU A 103 1.98 -7.97 -8.68
N VAL A 104 2.78 -6.93 -8.89
CA VAL A 104 2.90 -6.28 -10.19
C VAL A 104 3.47 -7.25 -11.23
N ASP A 105 4.56 -7.96 -10.89
CA ASP A 105 5.18 -8.92 -11.81
C ASP A 105 4.27 -10.13 -12.10
N GLN A 106 3.42 -10.51 -11.15
CA GLN A 106 2.49 -11.63 -11.29
C GLN A 106 1.47 -11.42 -12.43
N VAL A 107 1.16 -10.18 -12.82
CA VAL A 107 0.30 -9.88 -13.98
C VAL A 107 0.82 -10.56 -15.25
N MET A 108 2.14 -10.61 -15.44
CA MET A 108 2.77 -11.21 -16.62
C MET A 108 2.44 -12.70 -16.77
N ILE A 109 2.18 -13.41 -15.66
CA ILE A 109 1.78 -14.82 -15.71
C ILE A 109 0.36 -14.94 -16.28
N LEU A 110 -0.56 -14.05 -15.89
CA LEU A 110 -1.92 -14.06 -16.42
C LEU A 110 -1.98 -13.64 -17.90
N GLU A 111 -1.07 -12.76 -18.33
CA GLU A 111 -0.93 -12.32 -19.72
C GLU A 111 -0.50 -13.43 -20.69
N THR A 112 -0.08 -14.60 -20.20
CA THR A 112 0.16 -15.77 -21.06
C THR A 112 -1.14 -16.41 -21.57
N MET A 113 -2.27 -16.13 -20.93
CA MET A 113 -3.59 -16.58 -21.37
C MET A 113 -4.07 -15.73 -22.55
N THR A 114 -4.47 -16.38 -23.65
CA THR A 114 -4.94 -15.62 -24.81
C THR A 114 -6.33 -15.02 -24.57
N PRO A 115 -6.67 -13.87 -25.20
CA PRO A 115 -8.02 -13.33 -25.12
C PRO A 115 -9.11 -14.29 -25.61
N LEU A 116 -8.79 -15.19 -26.55
CA LEU A 116 -9.73 -16.20 -27.05
C LEU A 116 -10.03 -17.26 -25.99
N ASP A 117 -8.99 -17.78 -25.34
CA ASP A 117 -9.14 -18.76 -24.25
C ASP A 117 -9.89 -18.14 -23.07
N PHE A 118 -9.62 -16.88 -22.74
CA PHE A 118 -10.38 -16.16 -21.72
C PHE A 118 -11.87 -16.06 -22.06
N MET A 119 -12.21 -15.74 -23.30
CA MET A 119 -13.61 -15.61 -23.73
C MET A 119 -14.38 -16.94 -23.65
N ASP A 120 -13.68 -18.08 -23.79
CA ASP A 120 -14.27 -19.41 -23.74
C ASP A 120 -14.82 -19.80 -22.36
N PHE A 121 -14.30 -19.24 -21.26
CA PHE A 121 -14.83 -19.45 -19.90
C PHE A 121 -15.42 -18.21 -19.23
N ARG A 122 -15.23 -17.01 -19.81
CA ARG A 122 -15.71 -15.74 -19.24
C ARG A 122 -17.21 -15.72 -18.89
N ASN A 123 -18.04 -16.46 -19.64
CA ASN A 123 -19.48 -16.51 -19.39
C ASN A 123 -19.83 -17.17 -18.05
N TYR A 124 -19.01 -18.10 -17.55
CA TYR A 124 -19.20 -18.74 -16.24
C TYR A 124 -18.91 -17.80 -15.08
N LEU A 125 -18.13 -16.73 -15.32
CA LEU A 125 -17.76 -15.77 -14.27
C LEU A 125 -18.86 -14.77 -13.96
N ARG A 126 -19.94 -14.64 -14.75
CA ARG A 126 -20.97 -13.62 -14.49
C ARG A 126 -21.87 -14.01 -13.31
N PRO A 127 -22.19 -13.10 -12.38
CA PRO A 127 -21.85 -11.66 -12.34
C PRO A 127 -20.53 -11.32 -11.62
N ALA A 128 -19.75 -12.32 -11.20
CA ALA A 128 -18.53 -12.13 -10.44
C ALA A 128 -17.49 -11.25 -11.15
N SER A 129 -16.82 -10.41 -10.36
CA SER A 129 -15.86 -9.42 -10.84
C SER A 129 -14.79 -9.12 -9.80
N GLY A 130 -13.61 -8.66 -10.24
CA GLY A 130 -12.58 -8.12 -9.33
C GLY A 130 -13.07 -6.95 -8.47
N PHE A 131 -14.18 -6.29 -8.84
CA PHE A 131 -14.84 -5.29 -8.00
C PHE A 131 -15.38 -5.86 -6.67
N GLN A 132 -15.57 -7.18 -6.58
CA GLN A 132 -16.02 -7.87 -5.37
C GLN A 132 -14.85 -8.41 -4.51
N SER A 133 -13.59 -8.02 -4.79
CA SER A 133 -12.50 -8.38 -3.88
C SER A 133 -12.62 -7.57 -2.58
N LEU A 134 -13.10 -8.22 -1.52
CA LEU A 134 -13.25 -7.63 -0.19
C LEU A 134 -11.90 -7.14 0.34
N GLN A 135 -10.87 -7.99 0.26
CA GLN A 135 -9.54 -7.67 0.79
C GLN A 135 -8.92 -6.47 0.07
N PHE A 136 -9.12 -6.33 -1.25
CA PHE A 136 -8.65 -5.16 -1.98
C PHE A 136 -9.29 -3.86 -1.46
N ARG A 137 -10.60 -3.87 -1.17
CA ARG A 137 -11.31 -2.72 -0.59
C ARG A 137 -10.89 -2.42 0.83
N LEU A 138 -10.71 -3.45 1.66
CA LEU A 138 -10.18 -3.30 3.02
C LEU A 138 -8.78 -2.67 3.00
N LEU A 139 -7.92 -3.09 2.07
CA LEU A 139 -6.58 -2.51 1.92
C LEU A 139 -6.65 -1.02 1.57
N GLU A 140 -7.45 -0.64 0.57
CA GLU A 140 -7.62 0.78 0.21
C GLU A 140 -8.11 1.63 1.39
N ASN A 141 -9.10 1.15 2.14
CA ASN A 141 -9.65 1.85 3.31
C ASN A 141 -8.60 1.97 4.43
N LYS A 142 -7.93 0.87 4.77
CA LYS A 142 -6.90 0.83 5.82
C LYS A 142 -5.68 1.69 5.49
N LEU A 143 -5.34 1.88 4.21
CA LEU A 143 -4.28 2.80 3.78
C LEU A 143 -4.73 4.26 3.85
N GLY A 144 -6.01 4.56 3.60
CA GLY A 144 -6.60 5.90 3.77
C GLY A 144 -7.28 6.48 2.54
N LEU A 145 -7.69 5.65 1.56
CA LEU A 145 -8.43 6.14 0.40
C LEU A 145 -9.83 6.61 0.80
N LYS A 146 -10.03 7.94 0.84
CA LYS A 146 -11.32 8.55 1.18
C LYS A 146 -12.38 8.24 0.12
N GLN A 147 -13.62 8.02 0.58
CA GLN A 147 -14.76 7.73 -0.29
C GLN A 147 -14.98 8.77 -1.38
N ALA A 148 -14.83 10.06 -1.04
CA ALA A 148 -15.00 11.17 -1.96
C ALA A 148 -14.00 11.17 -3.12
N LEU A 149 -12.83 10.52 -2.95
CA LEU A 149 -11.78 10.43 -3.98
C LEU A 149 -11.97 9.22 -4.90
N ARG A 150 -12.93 8.33 -4.61
CA ARG A 150 -13.27 7.22 -5.50
C ARG A 150 -14.06 7.74 -6.71
N VAL A 151 -13.76 7.21 -7.89
CA VAL A 151 -14.52 7.48 -9.11
C VAL A 151 -15.99 7.06 -8.95
N LYS A 152 -16.94 7.80 -9.54
CA LYS A 152 -18.40 7.60 -9.34
C LYS A 152 -18.88 6.16 -9.48
N TYR A 153 -18.33 5.39 -10.42
CA TYR A 153 -18.66 3.97 -10.60
C TYR A 153 -18.26 3.10 -9.38
N ASN A 154 -17.21 3.48 -8.65
CA ASN A 154 -16.69 2.81 -7.46
C ASN A 154 -17.16 3.46 -6.15
N GLN A 155 -18.02 4.49 -6.18
CA GLN A 155 -18.54 5.14 -4.96
C GLN A 155 -19.62 4.32 -4.26
N SER A 156 -20.23 3.35 -4.96
CA SER A 156 -21.17 2.40 -4.37
C SER A 156 -20.56 1.00 -4.30
N TYR A 157 -19.25 0.89 -4.07
CA TYR A 157 -18.57 -0.41 -4.05
C TYR A 157 -19.16 -1.39 -3.01
N GLN A 158 -19.79 -0.88 -1.96
CA GLN A 158 -20.47 -1.68 -0.93
C GLN A 158 -21.67 -2.47 -1.50
N THR A 159 -22.38 -1.94 -2.50
CA THR A 159 -23.54 -2.62 -3.10
C THR A 159 -23.17 -3.92 -3.82
N VAL A 160 -21.89 -4.06 -4.14
CA VAL A 160 -21.31 -5.22 -4.82
C VAL A 160 -21.18 -6.43 -3.88
N PHE A 161 -21.13 -6.19 -2.56
CA PHE A 161 -21.05 -7.23 -1.53
C PHE A 161 -22.43 -7.72 -1.06
N GLY A 162 -23.52 -7.12 -1.57
CA GLY A 162 -24.89 -7.55 -1.33
C GLY A 162 -25.25 -7.55 0.16
N ASP A 163 -25.85 -8.66 0.61
CA ASP A 163 -26.31 -8.86 1.99
C ASP A 163 -25.33 -9.69 2.84
N ASP A 164 -24.07 -9.86 2.43
CA ASP A 164 -23.08 -10.55 3.27
C ASP A 164 -22.78 -9.70 4.53
N PRO A 165 -23.28 -10.11 5.71
CA PRO A 165 -23.17 -9.29 6.90
C PRO A 165 -21.73 -9.19 7.40
N GLU A 166 -20.90 -10.21 7.17
CA GLU A 166 -19.51 -10.22 7.62
C GLU A 166 -18.65 -9.30 6.76
N ALA A 167 -18.86 -9.33 5.44
CA ALA A 167 -18.18 -8.42 4.52
C ALA A 167 -18.55 -6.95 4.79
N MET A 168 -19.84 -6.68 5.02
CA MET A 168 -20.34 -5.33 5.31
C MET A 168 -19.80 -4.80 6.63
N GLU A 169 -19.77 -5.62 7.68
CA GLU A 169 -19.18 -5.26 8.97
C GLU A 169 -17.67 -4.97 8.84
N ALA A 170 -16.94 -5.82 8.11
CA ALA A 170 -15.51 -5.61 7.89
C ALA A 170 -15.23 -4.29 7.14
N LEU A 171 -16.04 -3.97 6.12
CA LEU A 171 -15.94 -2.71 5.38
C LEU A 171 -16.24 -1.52 6.29
N HIS A 172 -17.33 -1.57 7.05
CA HIS A 172 -17.72 -0.52 7.98
C HIS A 172 -16.62 -0.22 9.00
N LYS A 173 -16.08 -1.28 9.61
CA LYS A 173 -14.96 -1.19 10.55
C LYS A 173 -13.72 -0.56 9.90
N SER A 174 -13.39 -0.96 8.66
CA SER A 174 -12.23 -0.40 7.95
C SER A 174 -12.36 1.08 7.61
N GLU A 175 -13.58 1.61 7.49
CA GLU A 175 -13.84 3.03 7.23
C GLU A 175 -13.82 3.87 8.52
N GLN A 176 -14.21 3.29 9.65
CA GLN A 176 -14.29 3.98 10.94
C GLN A 176 -12.97 4.01 11.70
N GLU A 177 -12.22 2.93 11.66
CA GLU A 177 -10.94 2.87 12.36
C GLU A 177 -9.92 3.83 11.73
N PRO A 178 -8.95 4.35 12.51
CA PRO A 178 -7.88 5.18 11.97
C PRO A 178 -7.14 4.46 10.84
N ALA A 179 -7.14 5.07 9.65
CA ALA A 179 -6.34 4.62 8.54
C ALA A 179 -4.85 4.89 8.81
N LEU A 180 -3.98 4.17 8.10
CA LEU A 180 -2.53 4.35 8.19
C LEU A 180 -2.11 5.80 7.93
N LEU A 181 -2.71 6.47 6.94
CA LEU A 181 -2.45 7.88 6.67
C LEU A 181 -2.71 8.77 7.90
N ALA A 182 -3.88 8.62 8.54
CA ALA A 182 -4.24 9.42 9.71
C ALA A 182 -3.32 9.17 10.91
N LEU A 183 -2.86 7.92 11.08
CA LEU A 183 -1.91 7.57 12.14
C LEU A 183 -0.51 8.15 11.86
N ILE A 184 -0.08 8.16 10.59
CA ILE A 184 1.16 8.81 10.18
C ILE A 184 1.08 10.32 10.38
N GLU A 185 -0.03 10.98 10.03
CA GLU A 185 -0.27 12.41 10.27
C GLU A 185 -0.12 12.75 11.76
N ARG A 186 -0.83 12.02 12.65
CA ARG A 186 -0.71 12.19 14.11
C ARG A 186 0.70 11.94 14.64
N TRP A 187 1.44 11.02 14.02
CA TRP A 187 2.83 10.78 14.38
C TRP A 187 3.73 11.95 13.94
N LEU A 188 3.56 12.46 12.72
CA LEU A 188 4.30 13.61 12.19
C LEU A 188 4.05 14.90 13.00
N GLU A 189 2.82 15.13 13.45
CA GLU A 189 2.45 16.29 14.29
C GLU A 189 3.19 16.30 15.64
N ARG A 190 3.58 15.13 16.15
CA ARG A 190 4.33 14.97 17.41
C ARG A 190 5.85 15.08 17.22
N THR A 191 6.34 15.36 16.02
CA THR A 191 7.77 15.43 15.73
C THR A 191 8.45 16.50 16.59
N PRO A 192 9.47 16.13 17.40
CA PRO A 192 10.19 17.10 18.21
C PRO A 192 10.79 18.24 17.37
N GLY A 193 10.63 19.47 17.84
CA GLY A 193 11.17 20.67 17.20
C GLY A 193 10.17 21.53 16.43
N LEU A 194 8.94 21.04 16.23
CA LEU A 194 7.83 21.81 15.65
C LEU A 194 7.22 22.83 16.63
N ASN A 195 7.36 22.61 17.95
CA ASN A 195 6.86 23.51 18.98
C ASN A 195 7.43 24.93 18.85
N THR A 196 6.56 25.94 19.04
CA THR A 196 6.92 27.36 19.06
C THR A 196 7.84 27.71 20.23
N HIS A 197 7.67 27.01 21.36
CA HIS A 197 8.55 27.05 22.51
C HIS A 197 9.61 25.95 22.37
N GLY A 198 10.87 26.36 22.15
CA GLY A 198 12.00 25.44 21.92
C GLY A 198 12.70 25.74 20.60
N PHE A 199 12.84 24.72 19.73
CA PHE A 199 13.57 24.87 18.48
C PHE A 199 12.87 25.79 17.46
N ASN A 200 11.53 25.81 17.43
CA ASN A 200 10.70 26.57 16.50
C ASN A 200 11.14 26.40 15.03
N PHE A 201 11.06 25.16 14.53
CA PHE A 201 11.47 24.85 13.16
C PHE A 201 10.73 25.71 12.13
N TRP A 202 9.40 25.83 12.25
CA TRP A 202 8.59 26.53 11.26
C TRP A 202 8.95 28.01 11.14
N GLY A 203 9.12 28.71 12.28
CA GLY A 203 9.54 30.11 12.28
C GLY A 203 10.94 30.32 11.70
N LYS A 204 11.90 29.43 12.03
CA LYS A 204 13.26 29.47 11.46
C LYS A 204 13.26 29.17 9.98
N PHE A 205 12.47 28.20 9.54
CA PHE A 205 12.35 27.81 8.14
C PHE A 205 11.75 28.94 7.30
N GLN A 206 10.65 29.55 7.76
CA GLN A 206 10.03 30.69 7.10
C GLN A 206 10.99 31.89 6.99
N ALA A 207 11.75 32.18 8.05
CA ALA A 207 12.75 33.25 8.03
C ALA A 207 13.89 32.97 7.04
N ALA A 208 14.38 31.73 7.00
CA ALA A 208 15.43 31.31 6.08
C ALA A 208 14.97 31.39 4.61
N VAL A 209 13.76 30.91 4.32
CA VAL A 209 13.16 31.00 2.97
C VAL A 209 12.94 32.46 2.57
N SER A 210 12.42 33.29 3.48
CA SER A 210 12.20 34.72 3.21
C SER A 210 13.51 35.45 2.91
N LYS A 211 14.59 35.11 3.63
CA LYS A 211 15.93 35.62 3.35
C LYS A 211 16.46 35.15 2.00
N LEU A 212 16.34 33.85 1.69
CA LEU A 212 16.77 33.27 0.42
C LEU A 212 16.11 33.95 -0.78
N ILE A 213 14.78 34.11 -0.74
CA ILE A 213 14.03 34.76 -1.82
C ILE A 213 14.44 36.24 -1.96
N LYS A 214 14.64 36.93 -0.84
CA LYS A 214 15.12 38.32 -0.86
C LYS A 214 16.50 38.43 -1.50
N ASP A 215 17.45 37.59 -1.09
CA ASP A 215 18.80 37.58 -1.62
C ASP A 215 18.80 37.28 -3.13
N ASP A 216 17.92 36.38 -3.59
CA ASP A 216 17.71 36.08 -5.02
C ASP A 216 17.14 37.25 -5.81
N ILE A 217 16.17 37.99 -5.24
CA ILE A 217 15.61 39.21 -5.85
C ILE A 217 16.66 40.32 -5.93
N ASP A 218 17.43 40.51 -4.86
CA ASP A 218 18.49 41.52 -4.80
C ASP A 218 19.59 41.20 -5.84
N ALA A 219 20.00 39.94 -5.97
CA ALA A 219 20.97 39.50 -6.98
C ALA A 219 20.41 39.61 -8.40
N ALA A 220 19.15 39.24 -8.64
CA ALA A 220 18.50 39.40 -9.93
C ALA A 220 18.41 40.87 -10.34
N SER A 221 18.15 41.77 -9.38
CA SER A 221 18.03 43.21 -9.63
C SER A 221 19.35 43.87 -10.07
N GLN A 222 20.49 43.28 -9.68
CA GLN A 222 21.83 43.72 -10.09
C GLN A 222 22.26 43.16 -11.47
N GLU A 223 21.47 42.27 -12.07
CA GLU A 223 21.78 41.68 -13.37
C GLU A 223 21.67 42.73 -14.49
N THR A 224 22.72 42.78 -15.32
CA THR A 224 22.85 43.77 -16.39
C THR A 224 22.11 43.35 -17.65
N ASN A 225 22.01 42.04 -17.89
CA ASN A 225 21.24 41.50 -19.01
C ASN A 225 19.74 41.50 -18.69
N GLU A 226 18.96 42.32 -19.39
CA GLU A 226 17.53 42.49 -19.12
C GLU A 226 16.72 41.18 -19.23
N THR A 227 17.04 40.34 -20.21
CA THR A 227 16.36 39.05 -20.41
C THR A 227 16.63 38.11 -19.24
N VAL A 228 17.89 38.04 -18.79
CA VAL A 228 18.28 37.19 -17.65
C VAL A 228 17.68 37.72 -16.35
N ARG A 229 17.71 39.04 -16.14
CA ARG A 229 17.07 39.70 -14.99
C ARG A 229 15.60 39.35 -14.89
N ARG A 230 14.86 39.50 -16.00
CA ARG A 230 13.41 39.23 -16.04
C ARG A 230 13.10 37.77 -15.72
N HIS A 231 13.87 36.84 -16.27
CA HIS A 231 13.72 35.42 -15.97
C HIS A 231 13.98 35.12 -14.49
N ARG A 232 15.07 35.63 -13.92
CA ARG A 232 15.41 35.40 -12.51
C ARG A 232 14.39 35.98 -11.54
N LEU A 233 13.85 37.18 -11.83
CA LEU A 233 12.78 37.77 -11.03
C LEU A 233 11.50 36.94 -11.09
N GLN A 234 11.14 36.43 -12.27
CA GLN A 234 9.99 35.54 -12.42
C GLN A 234 10.17 34.24 -11.62
N ASP A 235 11.35 33.64 -11.68
CA ASP A 235 11.66 32.42 -10.90
C ASP A 235 11.61 32.65 -9.40
N ALA A 236 12.05 33.83 -8.92
CA ALA A 236 11.94 34.20 -7.51
C ALA A 236 10.48 34.37 -7.08
N GLU A 237 9.64 35.02 -7.89
CA GLU A 237 8.22 35.17 -7.61
C GLU A 237 7.47 33.84 -7.65
N ASN A 238 7.77 32.98 -8.63
CA ASN A 238 7.21 31.62 -8.69
C ASN A 238 7.56 30.81 -7.43
N ARG A 239 8.81 30.89 -6.96
CA ARG A 239 9.23 30.24 -5.71
C ARG A 239 8.50 30.82 -4.50
N ARG A 240 8.30 32.14 -4.45
CA ARG A 240 7.54 32.78 -3.38
C ARG A 240 6.10 32.25 -3.29
N GLU A 241 5.43 32.08 -4.42
CA GLU A 241 4.07 31.51 -4.45
C GLU A 241 4.04 30.04 -4.01
N ILE A 242 5.04 29.23 -4.39
CA ILE A 242 5.17 27.85 -3.90
C ILE A 242 5.32 27.82 -2.38
N TYR A 243 6.14 28.70 -1.79
CA TYR A 243 6.29 28.74 -0.33
C TYR A 243 5.08 29.37 0.38
N ARG A 244 4.33 30.24 -0.31
CA ARG A 244 3.06 30.77 0.22
C ARG A 244 2.06 29.66 0.47
N SER A 245 1.94 28.67 -0.42
CA SER A 245 1.02 27.54 -0.20
C SER A 245 1.42 26.62 0.95
N ILE A 246 2.67 26.70 1.43
CA ILE A 246 3.17 25.94 2.58
C ILE A 246 2.98 26.72 3.88
N PHE A 247 3.22 28.03 3.86
CA PHE A 247 3.19 28.88 5.07
C PHE A 247 1.84 29.51 5.37
N ASP A 248 0.94 29.60 4.38
CA ASP A 248 -0.42 30.12 4.54
C ASP A 248 -1.41 28.95 4.73
N PRO A 249 -1.91 28.73 5.95
CA PRO A 249 -2.85 27.64 6.22
C PRO A 249 -4.12 27.74 5.37
N ALA A 250 -4.59 28.95 5.06
CA ALA A 250 -5.80 29.13 4.26
C ALA A 250 -5.61 28.68 2.80
N VAL A 251 -4.37 28.72 2.30
CA VAL A 251 -4.03 28.21 0.96
C VAL A 251 -3.78 26.70 1.01
N HIS A 252 -3.22 26.19 2.11
CA HIS A 252 -3.00 24.75 2.30
C HIS A 252 -4.32 23.95 2.38
N ASP A 253 -5.32 24.51 3.08
CA ASP A 253 -6.60 23.84 3.33
C ASP A 253 -7.62 23.96 2.18
N ALA A 254 -7.33 24.79 1.17
CA ALA A 254 -8.20 25.08 0.03
C ALA A 254 -8.15 24.01 -1.06
#